data_AF-A0A850LX93-F1
#
_entry.id   AF-A0A850LX93-F1
#
_cell.length_a   1.000
_cell.length_b   1.000
_cell.length_c   1.000
_cell.angle_alpha   90.00
_cell.angle_beta   90.00
_cell.angle_gamma   90.00
#
_symmetry.space_group_name_H-M   'P 1'
#
loop_
_entity.id
_entity.type
_entity.pdbx_description
1 polymer ?
#
loop_
_entity_poly.entity_id
_entity_poly.type
_entity_poly.pdbx_seq_one_letter_code
_entity_poly.pdbx_strand_id
1 'polypeptide(L)'
;MPYRSIAEFLNPKTYLMVVFIIISFICGTILLINAIRKEEAERRILSCYGIFVMLYAFTRIFFLFSDYYIAINFGFETQIHLFYVTLAYSITTTSLILIFYVLEKYLVPTKFIFMGISITIFIFSVLSVLEIISQRISQMVIYILSPLLVLCILCLYFYVIRNTEGSTKKKATGVFIGILCLTIGIILDVRFIEFMVSGILNQIRWVFSAAFMIIGILIFTWSQIKK
;
A
#
# COMPACT_ATOMS: atom_id res chain seq x y z
N MET A 1 20.22 28.84 0.83
CA MET A 1 21.11 27.74 1.25
C MET A 1 20.52 26.40 0.79
N PRO A 2 20.83 25.92 -0.43
CA PRO A 2 20.23 24.71 -1.01
C PRO A 2 20.69 23.38 -0.37
N TYR A 3 21.79 23.36 0.39
CA TYR A 3 22.34 22.12 0.96
C TYR A 3 21.62 21.59 2.21
N ARG A 4 20.88 22.44 2.93
CA ARG A 4 20.15 22.00 4.15
C ARG A 4 19.00 21.05 3.81
N SER A 5 18.31 21.27 2.69
CA SER A 5 17.12 20.48 2.36
C SER A 5 17.42 19.09 1.79
N ILE A 6 18.55 18.91 1.10
CA ILE A 6 19.00 17.58 0.64
C ILE A 6 19.41 16.71 1.83
N ALA A 7 20.08 17.29 2.83
CA ALA A 7 20.44 16.58 4.06
C ALA A 7 19.19 16.13 4.85
N GLU A 8 18.11 16.92 4.83
CA GLU A 8 16.82 16.54 5.43
C GLU A 8 16.14 15.37 4.69
N PHE A 9 16.36 15.23 3.38
CA PHE A 9 15.89 14.07 2.61
C PHE A 9 16.68 12.79 2.94
N LEU A 10 17.99 12.89 3.16
CA LEU A 10 18.86 11.76 3.53
C LEU A 10 18.79 11.43 5.02
N ASN A 11 17.57 11.34 5.55
CA ASN A 11 17.31 11.02 6.94
C ASN A 11 17.06 9.50 7.14
N PRO A 12 17.06 9.00 8.39
CA PRO A 12 16.79 7.58 8.68
C PRO A 12 15.44 7.07 8.13
N LYS A 13 14.41 7.92 8.04
CA LYS A 13 13.11 7.56 7.47
C LYS A 13 13.26 7.13 6.01
N THR A 14 13.98 7.91 5.20
CA THR A 14 14.20 7.61 3.77
C THR A 14 14.93 6.28 3.61
N TYR A 15 15.99 6.03 4.39
CA TYR A 15 16.72 4.76 4.33
C TYR A 15 15.82 3.56 4.70
N LEU A 16 15.01 3.68 5.76
CA LEU A 16 14.07 2.63 6.14
C LEU A 16 12.99 2.38 5.08
N MET A 17 12.51 3.43 4.41
CA MET A 17 11.57 3.29 3.29
C MET A 17 12.20 2.60 2.08
N VAL A 18 13.47 2.91 1.77
CA VAL A 18 14.22 2.18 0.73
C VAL A 18 14.37 0.69 1.09
N VAL A 19 14.69 0.38 2.35
CA VAL A 19 14.73 -1.01 2.84
C VAL A 19 13.37 -1.70 2.68
N PHE A 20 12.27 -1.03 3.07
CA PHE A 20 10.92 -1.54 2.87
C PHE A 20 10.61 -1.83 1.40
N ILE A 21 10.99 -0.93 0.48
CA ILE A 21 10.79 -1.10 -0.97
C ILE A 21 11.53 -2.36 -1.46
N ILE A 22 12.81 -2.52 -1.09
CA ILE A 22 13.62 -3.68 -1.49
C ILE A 22 12.99 -4.97 -0.96
N ILE A 23 12.63 -5.02 0.32
CA ILE A 23 11.98 -6.19 0.94
C ILE A 23 10.66 -6.51 0.23
N SER A 24 9.88 -5.49 -0.13
CA SER A 24 8.61 -5.67 -0.84
C SER A 24 8.83 -6.28 -2.22
N PHE A 25 9.81 -5.80 -3.00
CA PHE A 25 10.13 -6.42 -4.29
C PHE A 25 10.57 -7.88 -4.16
N ILE A 26 11.41 -8.19 -3.16
CA ILE A 26 11.82 -9.57 -2.87
C ILE A 26 10.60 -10.43 -2.53
N CYS A 27 9.73 -9.95 -1.64
CA CYS A 27 8.52 -10.65 -1.21
C CYS A 27 7.54 -10.87 -2.37
N GLY A 28 7.31 -9.86 -3.20
CA GLY A 28 6.48 -9.97 -4.39
C GLY A 28 7.04 -10.98 -5.39
N THR A 29 8.36 -10.96 -5.61
CA THR A 29 9.06 -11.90 -6.50
C THR A 29 8.93 -13.33 -5.99
N ILE A 30 9.11 -13.57 -4.69
CA ILE A 30 8.92 -14.88 -4.08
C ILE A 30 7.49 -15.40 -4.28
N LEU A 31 6.47 -14.55 -4.11
CA LEU A 31 5.07 -14.92 -4.34
C LEU A 31 4.83 -15.31 -5.81
N LEU A 32 5.36 -14.55 -6.77
CA LEU A 32 5.24 -14.86 -8.19
C LEU A 32 5.93 -16.17 -8.56
N ILE A 33 7.15 -16.41 -8.07
CA ILE A 33 7.86 -17.67 -8.30
C ILE A 33 7.08 -18.86 -7.72
N ASN A 34 6.54 -18.71 -6.51
CA ASN A 34 5.72 -19.75 -5.89
C ASN A 34 4.42 -20.00 -6.65
N ALA A 35 3.81 -18.96 -7.24
CA ALA A 35 2.58 -19.10 -8.04
C ALA A 35 2.75 -20.06 -9.22
N ILE A 36 3.92 -20.09 -9.87
CA ILE A 36 4.20 -20.94 -11.04
C ILE A 36 4.01 -22.43 -10.71
N ARG A 37 4.26 -22.82 -9.46
CA ARG A 37 4.22 -24.23 -9.00
C ARG A 37 2.85 -24.66 -8.48
N LYS A 38 1.83 -23.80 -8.56
CA LYS A 38 0.50 -24.04 -7.98
C LYS A 38 -0.55 -24.29 -9.05
N GLU A 39 -1.65 -24.91 -8.63
CA GLU A 39 -2.86 -25.11 -9.44
C GLU A 39 -3.48 -23.76 -9.86
N GLU A 40 -4.37 -23.79 -10.86
CA GLU A 40 -4.84 -22.57 -11.52
C GLU A 40 -5.43 -21.50 -10.57
N ALA A 41 -6.28 -21.91 -9.63
CA ALA A 41 -6.90 -20.99 -8.67
C ALA A 41 -5.87 -20.40 -7.69
N GLU A 42 -5.07 -21.24 -7.02
CA GLU A 42 -4.01 -20.79 -6.11
C GLU A 42 -2.95 -19.95 -6.83
N ARG A 43 -2.58 -20.32 -8.06
CA ARG A 43 -1.65 -19.57 -8.91
C ARG A 43 -2.17 -18.16 -9.16
N ARG A 44 -3.44 -18.00 -9.55
CA ARG A 44 -4.03 -16.67 -9.79
C ARG A 44 -4.04 -15.81 -8.53
N ILE A 45 -4.38 -16.39 -7.38
CA ILE A 45 -4.36 -15.71 -6.08
C ILE A 45 -2.95 -15.21 -5.75
N LEU A 46 -1.97 -16.11 -5.80
CA LEU A 46 -0.57 -15.79 -5.49
C LEU A 46 0.02 -14.78 -6.49
N SER A 47 -0.32 -14.89 -7.78
CA SER A 47 0.12 -13.90 -8.77
C SER A 47 -0.45 -12.53 -8.49
N CYS A 48 -1.74 -12.42 -8.16
CA CYS A 48 -2.37 -11.15 -7.82
C CYS A 48 -1.75 -10.55 -6.54
N TYR A 49 -1.46 -11.37 -5.53
CA TYR A 49 -0.74 -10.92 -4.34
C TYR A 49 0.69 -10.47 -4.66
N GLY A 50 1.44 -11.22 -5.47
CA GLY A 50 2.78 -10.82 -5.89
C GLY A 50 2.80 -9.48 -6.63
N ILE A 51 1.88 -9.29 -7.58
CA ILE A 51 1.73 -8.03 -8.31
C ILE A 51 1.27 -6.90 -7.38
N PHE A 52 0.32 -7.16 -6.47
CA PHE A 52 -0.09 -6.18 -5.45
C PHE A 52 1.12 -5.65 -4.65
N VAL A 53 1.96 -6.55 -4.15
CA VAL A 53 3.13 -6.18 -3.36
C VAL A 53 4.13 -5.36 -4.18
N MET A 54 4.37 -5.74 -5.45
CA MET A 54 5.25 -4.98 -6.34
C MET A 54 4.69 -3.59 -6.66
N LEU A 55 3.41 -3.48 -7.00
CA LEU A 55 2.76 -2.20 -7.25
C LEU A 55 2.79 -1.32 -6.00
N TYR A 56 2.59 -1.89 -4.82
CA TYR A 56 2.70 -1.15 -3.57
C TYR A 56 4.13 -0.67 -3.28
N ALA A 57 5.16 -1.43 -3.67
CA ALA A 57 6.54 -0.95 -3.64
C ALA A 57 6.76 0.24 -4.60
N PHE A 58 6.21 0.18 -5.81
CA PHE A 58 6.24 1.29 -6.76
C PHE A 58 5.52 2.53 -6.24
N THR A 59 4.37 2.40 -5.58
CA THR A 59 3.70 3.51 -4.88
C THR A 59 4.69 4.25 -3.98
N ARG A 60 5.50 3.51 -3.21
CA ARG A 60 6.47 4.12 -2.28
C ARG A 60 7.65 4.77 -2.99
N ILE A 61 8.09 4.22 -4.13
CA ILE A 61 9.08 4.90 -4.99
C ILE A 61 8.55 6.26 -5.43
N PHE A 62 7.30 6.33 -5.89
CA PHE A 62 6.72 7.60 -6.34
C PHE A 62 6.53 8.59 -5.20
N PHE A 63 6.16 8.15 -4.00
CA PHE A 63 6.17 9.03 -2.83
C PHE A 63 7.57 9.51 -2.46
N LEU A 64 8.60 8.67 -2.55
CA LEU A 64 9.98 9.10 -2.31
C LEU A 64 10.45 10.15 -3.34
N PHE A 65 10.12 9.98 -4.62
CA PHE A 65 10.40 11.01 -5.63
C PHE A 65 9.62 12.29 -5.32
N SER A 66 8.35 12.16 -4.95
CA SER A 66 7.51 13.29 -4.57
C SER A 66 8.10 14.10 -3.40
N ASP A 67 8.59 13.42 -2.36
CA ASP A 67 9.26 14.04 -1.20
C ASP A 67 10.62 14.64 -1.57
N TYR A 68 11.39 13.98 -2.45
CA TYR A 68 12.65 14.53 -2.98
C TYR A 68 12.41 15.87 -3.70
N TYR A 69 11.37 15.95 -4.53
CA TYR A 69 11.03 17.18 -5.24
C TYR A 69 10.57 18.31 -4.31
N ILE A 70 9.90 18.01 -3.20
CA ILE A 70 9.63 19.00 -2.16
C ILE A 70 10.94 19.49 -1.53
N ALA A 71 11.84 18.58 -1.19
CA ALA A 71 13.09 18.91 -0.52
C ALA A 71 13.96 19.86 -1.36
N ILE A 72 14.17 19.57 -2.66
CA ILE A 72 14.98 20.43 -3.52
C ILE A 72 14.32 21.79 -3.83
N ASN A 73 13.00 21.90 -3.64
CA ASN A 73 12.23 23.15 -3.84
C ASN A 73 11.89 23.83 -2.50
N PHE A 74 12.74 23.70 -1.48
CA PHE A 74 12.61 24.42 -0.20
C PHE A 74 11.25 24.23 0.51
N GLY A 75 10.63 23.06 0.37
CA GLY A 75 9.35 22.76 1.02
C GLY A 75 8.11 23.20 0.22
N PHE A 76 8.26 23.84 -0.94
CA PHE A 76 7.13 24.26 -1.76
C PHE A 76 6.58 23.09 -2.60
N GLU A 77 5.25 22.96 -2.62
CA GLU A 77 4.56 22.02 -3.48
C GLU A 77 4.65 22.47 -4.95
N THR A 78 5.26 21.65 -5.79
CA THR A 78 5.39 21.89 -7.23
C THR A 78 4.43 21.01 -8.04
N GLN A 79 4.21 21.35 -9.31
CA GLN A 79 3.42 20.50 -10.21
C GLN A 79 4.02 19.08 -10.35
N ILE A 80 5.35 18.98 -10.33
CA ILE A 80 6.05 17.68 -10.37
C ILE A 80 5.77 16.87 -9.10
N HIS A 81 5.76 17.52 -7.93
CA HIS A 81 5.38 16.87 -6.67
C HIS A 81 3.97 16.27 -6.78
N LEU A 82 2.98 17.07 -7.21
CA LEU A 82 1.59 16.65 -7.31
C LEU A 82 1.39 15.56 -8.36
N PHE A 83 2.12 15.60 -9.48
CA PHE A 83 2.13 14.54 -10.48
C PHE A 83 2.55 13.20 -9.86
N TYR A 84 3.67 13.15 -9.13
CA TYR A 84 4.13 11.91 -8.49
C TYR A 84 3.17 11.40 -7.41
N VAL A 85 2.57 12.30 -6.62
CA VAL A 85 1.52 11.91 -5.64
C VAL A 85 0.34 11.26 -6.35
N THR A 86 -0.16 11.88 -7.42
CA THR A 86 -1.32 11.39 -8.16
C THR A 86 -1.04 10.06 -8.87
N LEU A 87 0.19 9.89 -9.37
CA LEU A 87 0.65 8.63 -9.95
C LEU A 87 0.76 7.52 -8.88
N ALA A 88 1.31 7.84 -7.70
CA ALA A 88 1.37 6.92 -6.57
C ALA A 88 -0.04 6.44 -6.15
N TYR A 89 -1.03 7.32 -6.16
CA TYR A 89 -2.40 6.95 -5.85
C TYR A 89 -3.06 6.08 -6.94
N SER A 90 -2.81 6.37 -8.22
CA SER A 90 -3.27 5.52 -9.33
C SER A 90 -2.71 4.10 -9.24
N ILE A 91 -1.44 3.96 -8.86
CA ILE A 91 -0.80 2.65 -8.68
C ILE A 91 -1.33 1.94 -7.43
N THR A 92 -1.55 2.69 -6.34
CA THR A 92 -2.14 2.14 -5.11
C THR A 92 -3.53 1.59 -5.36
N THR A 93 -4.40 2.36 -6.03
CA THR A 93 -5.76 1.90 -6.38
C THR A 93 -5.74 0.68 -7.30
N THR A 94 -4.82 0.64 -8.28
CA THR A 94 -4.58 -0.56 -9.11
C THR A 94 -4.21 -1.77 -8.25
N SER A 95 -3.34 -1.60 -7.26
CA SER A 95 -2.96 -2.68 -6.34
C SER A 95 -4.16 -3.17 -5.52
N LEU A 96 -5.03 -2.27 -5.05
CA LEU A 96 -6.24 -2.62 -4.29
C LEU A 96 -7.27 -3.35 -5.16
N ILE A 97 -7.43 -2.98 -6.43
CA ILE A 97 -8.29 -3.69 -7.39
C ILE A 97 -7.89 -5.18 -7.47
N LEU A 98 -6.60 -5.50 -7.47
CA LEU A 98 -6.13 -6.90 -7.49
C LEU A 98 -6.51 -7.66 -6.21
N ILE A 99 -6.42 -7.01 -5.05
CA ILE A 99 -6.82 -7.61 -3.76
C ILE A 99 -8.33 -7.85 -3.72
N PHE A 100 -9.14 -6.87 -4.12
CA PHE A 100 -10.59 -7.04 -4.19
C PHE A 100 -10.99 -8.08 -5.23
N TYR A 101 -10.37 -8.09 -6.41
CA TYR A 101 -10.59 -9.13 -7.39
C TYR A 101 -10.35 -10.52 -6.79
N VAL A 102 -9.27 -10.72 -6.03
CA VAL A 102 -9.01 -12.00 -5.37
C VAL A 102 -10.07 -12.32 -4.33
N LEU A 103 -10.37 -11.38 -3.44
CA LEU A 103 -11.34 -11.58 -2.36
C LEU A 103 -12.73 -11.88 -2.91
N GLU A 104 -13.23 -11.07 -3.84
CA GLU A 104 -14.61 -11.15 -4.34
C GLU A 104 -14.81 -12.28 -5.36
N LYS A 105 -13.75 -12.70 -6.07
CA LYS A 105 -13.84 -13.82 -7.02
C LYS A 105 -13.65 -15.18 -6.35
N TYR A 106 -12.72 -15.29 -5.41
CA TYR A 106 -12.28 -16.58 -4.88
C TYR A 106 -12.65 -16.83 -3.42
N LEU A 107 -12.95 -15.80 -2.63
CA LEU A 107 -13.07 -15.93 -1.17
C LEU A 107 -14.44 -15.52 -0.62
N VAL A 108 -15.11 -14.52 -1.20
CA VAL A 108 -16.38 -13.95 -0.68
C VAL A 108 -17.34 -13.61 -1.83
N PRO A 109 -18.62 -14.03 -1.79
CA PRO A 109 -19.58 -13.82 -2.89
C PRO A 109 -20.24 -12.44 -2.85
N THR A 110 -19.48 -11.35 -2.90
CA THR A 110 -20.00 -9.97 -2.85
C THR A 110 -20.39 -9.38 -4.20
N LYS A 111 -20.36 -10.17 -5.29
CA LYS A 111 -20.69 -9.72 -6.66
C LYS A 111 -19.84 -8.53 -7.16
N PHE A 112 -18.56 -8.49 -6.79
CA PHE A 112 -17.60 -7.48 -7.28
C PHE A 112 -17.90 -6.02 -6.91
N ILE A 113 -18.66 -5.76 -5.85
CA ILE A 113 -19.04 -4.41 -5.42
C ILE A 113 -17.80 -3.58 -5.06
N PHE A 114 -16.89 -4.13 -4.26
CA PHE A 114 -15.71 -3.37 -3.79
C PHE A 114 -14.67 -3.17 -4.87
N MET A 115 -14.53 -4.13 -5.79
CA MET A 115 -13.73 -4.00 -7.00
C MET A 115 -14.30 -2.89 -7.89
N GLY A 116 -15.62 -2.83 -8.08
CA GLY A 116 -16.28 -1.75 -8.83
C GLY A 116 -16.00 -0.36 -8.25
N ILE A 117 -16.14 -0.21 -6.93
CA ILE A 117 -15.79 1.04 -6.22
C ILE A 117 -14.31 1.40 -6.45
N SER A 118 -13.41 0.42 -6.33
CA SER A 118 -11.98 0.63 -6.53
C SER A 118 -11.63 1.03 -7.97
N ILE A 119 -12.32 0.47 -8.97
CA ILE A 119 -12.20 0.85 -10.38
C ILE A 119 -12.65 2.29 -10.60
N THR A 120 -13.76 2.71 -9.99
CA THR A 120 -14.22 4.11 -10.07
C THR A 120 -13.16 5.07 -9.52
N ILE A 121 -12.58 4.77 -8.36
CA ILE A 121 -11.52 5.60 -7.76
C ILE A 121 -10.27 5.62 -8.64
N PHE A 122 -9.90 4.49 -9.23
CA PHE A 122 -8.81 4.40 -10.20
C PHE A 122 -9.06 5.31 -11.41
N ILE A 123 -10.27 5.32 -11.98
CA ILE A 123 -10.62 6.21 -13.10
C ILE A 123 -10.46 7.68 -12.69
N PHE A 124 -10.96 8.09 -11.52
CA PHE A 124 -10.74 9.46 -11.02
C PHE A 124 -9.24 9.79 -10.87
N SER A 125 -8.45 8.83 -10.40
CA SER A 125 -7.00 8.99 -10.23
C SER A 125 -6.30 9.18 -11.59
N VAL A 126 -6.65 8.38 -12.60
CA VAL A 126 -6.09 8.47 -13.96
C VAL A 126 -6.51 9.77 -14.64
N LEU A 127 -7.79 10.14 -14.59
CA LEU A 127 -8.28 11.40 -15.16
C LEU A 127 -7.57 12.61 -14.53
N SER A 128 -7.20 12.50 -13.26
CA SER A 128 -6.42 13.51 -12.56
C SER A 128 -4.94 13.54 -12.96
N VAL A 129 -4.32 12.39 -13.29
CA VAL A 129 -2.95 12.35 -13.85
C VAL A 129 -2.93 13.01 -15.22
N LEU A 130 -4.00 12.82 -16.02
CA LEU A 130 -4.16 13.42 -17.35
C LEU A 130 -4.62 14.89 -17.32
N GLU A 131 -4.70 15.51 -16.14
CA GLU A 131 -5.13 16.90 -15.93
C GLU A 131 -6.56 17.20 -16.41
N ILE A 132 -7.39 16.18 -16.65
CA ILE A 132 -8.81 16.32 -17.01
C ILE A 132 -9.65 16.76 -15.80
N ILE A 133 -9.26 16.30 -14.61
CA ILE A 133 -9.86 16.68 -13.32
C ILE A 133 -8.77 17.28 -12.43
N SER A 134 -9.12 18.25 -11.59
CA SER A 134 -8.20 18.82 -10.61
C SER A 134 -7.58 17.76 -9.70
N GLN A 135 -6.26 17.79 -9.56
CA GLN A 135 -5.50 16.88 -8.69
C GLN A 135 -5.96 16.93 -7.24
N ARG A 136 -6.38 18.11 -6.74
CA ARG A 136 -6.87 18.25 -5.37
C ARG A 136 -8.14 17.45 -5.11
N ILE A 137 -9.05 17.38 -6.08
CA ILE A 137 -10.30 16.61 -5.97
C ILE A 137 -9.97 15.12 -5.85
N SER A 138 -9.09 14.63 -6.73
CA SER A 138 -8.63 13.23 -6.70
C SER A 138 -7.98 12.87 -5.36
N GLN A 139 -7.09 13.73 -4.86
CA GLN A 139 -6.48 13.55 -3.55
C GLN A 139 -7.53 13.45 -2.44
N MET A 140 -8.51 14.37 -2.39
CA MET A 140 -9.58 14.32 -1.38
C MET A 140 -10.39 13.02 -1.43
N VAL A 141 -10.76 12.58 -2.64
CA VAL A 141 -11.48 11.31 -2.84
C VAL A 141 -10.67 10.14 -2.30
N ILE A 142 -9.38 10.08 -2.62
CA ILE A 142 -8.47 9.02 -2.16
C ILE A 142 -8.26 9.06 -0.65
N TYR A 143 -8.11 10.24 -0.05
CA TYR A 143 -7.95 10.41 1.39
C TYR A 143 -9.15 9.88 2.18
N ILE A 144 -10.37 10.04 1.64
CA ILE A 144 -11.60 9.57 2.29
C ILE A 144 -11.83 8.08 2.01
N LEU A 145 -11.70 7.66 0.76
CA LEU A 145 -12.10 6.32 0.35
C LEU A 145 -11.03 5.26 0.62
N SER A 146 -9.73 5.58 0.59
CA SER A 146 -8.69 4.56 0.81
C SER A 146 -8.74 3.92 2.21
N PRO A 147 -8.91 4.68 3.31
CA PRO A 147 -9.11 4.09 4.63
C PRO A 147 -10.33 3.17 4.70
N LEU A 148 -11.43 3.55 4.04
CA LEU A 148 -12.64 2.73 3.96
C LEU A 148 -12.38 1.43 3.17
N LEU A 149 -11.68 1.49 2.03
CA LEU A 149 -11.32 0.31 1.26
C LEU A 149 -10.44 -0.66 2.06
N VAL A 150 -9.46 -0.15 2.80
CA VAL A 150 -8.60 -0.97 3.66
C VAL A 150 -9.42 -1.62 4.78
N LEU A 151 -10.35 -0.87 5.39
CA LEU A 151 -11.28 -1.43 6.37
C LEU A 151 -12.16 -2.54 5.76
N CYS A 152 -12.66 -2.34 4.54
CA CYS A 152 -13.42 -3.37 3.81
C CYS A 152 -12.58 -4.63 3.58
N ILE A 153 -11.31 -4.49 3.19
CA ILE A 153 -10.39 -5.65 3.04
C ILE A 153 -10.24 -6.40 4.37
N LEU A 154 -10.02 -5.68 5.47
CA LEU A 154 -9.92 -6.29 6.80
C LEU A 154 -11.22 -7.01 7.19
N CYS A 155 -12.38 -6.40 6.96
CA CYS A 155 -13.69 -7.01 7.21
C CYS A 155 -13.92 -8.27 6.36
N LEU A 156 -13.54 -8.26 5.09
CA LEU A 156 -13.66 -9.42 4.21
C LEU A 156 -12.74 -10.56 4.66
N TYR A 157 -11.50 -10.28 5.04
CA TYR A 157 -10.62 -11.31 5.60
C TYR A 157 -11.12 -11.83 6.94
N PHE A 158 -11.66 -10.96 7.80
CA PHE A 158 -12.30 -11.39 9.04
C PHE A 158 -13.48 -12.32 8.78
N TYR A 159 -14.30 -12.02 7.77
CA TYR A 159 -15.37 -12.90 7.30
C TYR A 159 -14.82 -14.26 6.83
N VAL A 160 -13.74 -14.29 6.03
CA VAL A 160 -13.10 -15.54 5.59
C VAL A 160 -12.60 -16.34 6.81
N ILE A 161 -11.95 -15.71 7.78
CA ILE A 161 -11.44 -16.38 9.00
C ILE A 161 -12.58 -17.01 9.81
N ARG A 162 -13.74 -16.34 9.88
CA ARG A 162 -14.88 -16.84 10.64
C ARG A 162 -15.57 -18.04 9.96
N ASN A 163 -15.56 -18.08 8.64
CA ASN A 163 -16.30 -19.07 7.83
C ASN A 163 -15.43 -20.19 7.24
N THR A 164 -14.13 -20.21 7.55
CA THR A 164 -13.21 -21.26 7.08
C THR A 164 -12.50 -21.94 8.25
N GLU A 165 -12.01 -23.16 8.03
CA GLU A 165 -11.31 -23.95 9.03
C GLU A 165 -9.93 -24.41 8.55
N GLY A 166 -9.16 -25.04 9.46
CA GLY A 166 -7.90 -25.70 9.13
C GLY A 166 -6.81 -24.75 8.60
N SER A 167 -6.14 -25.17 7.52
CA SER A 167 -5.03 -24.44 6.90
C SER A 167 -5.48 -23.14 6.27
N THR A 168 -6.66 -23.11 5.63
CA THR A 168 -7.23 -21.89 5.01
C THR A 168 -7.43 -20.79 6.05
N LYS A 169 -7.98 -21.11 7.22
CA LYS A 169 -8.14 -20.16 8.33
C LYS A 169 -6.81 -19.58 8.78
N LYS A 170 -5.78 -20.41 8.93
CA LYS A 170 -4.43 -19.97 9.35
C LYS A 170 -3.81 -19.01 8.32
N LYS A 171 -3.92 -19.32 7.03
CA LYS A 171 -3.46 -18.43 5.95
C LYS A 171 -4.20 -17.10 5.97
N ALA A 172 -5.54 -17.12 6.05
CA ALA A 172 -6.35 -15.92 6.12
C ALA A 172 -6.03 -15.07 7.36
N THR A 173 -5.77 -15.70 8.51
CA THR A 173 -5.36 -15.01 9.74
C THR A 173 -4.00 -14.32 9.57
N GLY A 174 -3.03 -15.01 8.95
CA GLY A 174 -1.72 -14.42 8.65
C GLY A 174 -1.84 -13.23 7.70
N VAL A 175 -2.66 -13.34 6.65
CA VAL A 175 -2.92 -12.20 5.74
C VAL A 175 -3.58 -11.05 6.48
N PHE A 176 -4.60 -11.32 7.31
CA PHE A 176 -5.29 -10.31 8.09
C PHE A 176 -4.31 -9.54 9.00
N ILE A 177 -3.47 -10.25 9.76
CA ILE A 177 -2.47 -9.64 10.64
C ILE A 177 -1.44 -8.85 9.82
N GLY A 178 -0.97 -9.40 8.69
CA GLY A 178 -0.03 -8.72 7.81
C GLY A 178 -0.58 -7.41 7.24
N ILE A 179 -1.83 -7.43 6.75
CA ILE A 179 -2.53 -6.24 6.27
C ILE A 179 -2.75 -5.25 7.41
N LEU A 180 -3.17 -5.70 8.60
CA LEU A 180 -3.36 -4.85 9.77
C LEU A 180 -2.06 -4.12 10.16
N CYS A 181 -0.94 -4.85 10.23
CA CYS A 181 0.37 -4.25 10.48
C CYS A 181 0.76 -3.25 9.39
N LEU A 182 0.58 -3.59 8.11
CA LEU A 182 0.79 -2.65 7.00
C LEU A 182 -0.05 -1.38 7.15
N THR A 183 -1.34 -1.52 7.49
CA THR A 183 -2.27 -0.40 7.69
C THR A 183 -1.82 0.49 8.84
N ILE A 184 -1.41 -0.08 9.98
CA ILE A 184 -0.89 0.69 11.11
C ILE A 184 0.36 1.48 10.67
N GLY A 185 1.28 0.84 9.96
CA GLY A 185 2.46 1.52 9.42
C GLY A 185 2.12 2.68 8.49
N ILE A 186 1.18 2.47 7.56
CA ILE A 186 0.67 3.51 6.66
C ILE A 186 0.06 4.67 7.44
N ILE A 187 -0.80 4.39 8.42
CA ILE A 187 -1.45 5.42 9.24
C ILE A 187 -0.39 6.27 9.96
N LEU A 188 0.63 5.63 10.54
CA LEU A 188 1.74 6.31 11.19
C LEU A 188 2.56 7.18 10.22
N ASP A 189 2.61 6.84 8.93
CA ASP A 189 3.28 7.62 7.87
C ASP A 189 2.47 8.85 7.40
N VAL A 190 1.18 8.93 7.68
CA VAL A 190 0.33 10.02 7.21
C VAL A 190 0.75 11.35 7.85
N ARG A 191 0.89 12.41 7.02
CA ARG A 191 1.27 13.77 7.46
C ARG A 191 0.34 14.33 8.55
N PHE A 192 -0.95 13.98 8.53
CA PHE A 192 -1.90 14.41 9.57
C PHE A 192 -1.47 14.05 10.99
N ILE A 193 -0.86 12.87 11.19
CA ILE A 193 -0.37 12.46 12.53
C ILE A 193 0.84 13.29 12.97
N GLU A 194 1.60 13.86 12.03
CA GLU A 194 2.73 14.74 12.34
C GLU A 194 2.30 15.97 13.13
N PHE A 195 1.12 16.52 12.82
CA PHE A 195 0.58 17.66 13.53
C PHE A 195 0.09 17.30 14.94
N MET A 196 -0.23 16.03 15.19
CA MET A 196 -0.69 15.55 16.49
C MET A 196 0.45 15.10 17.40
N VAL A 197 1.63 14.81 16.85
CA VAL A 197 2.76 14.23 17.57
C VAL A 197 4.02 15.07 17.34
N SER A 198 4.49 15.79 18.36
CA SER A 198 5.65 16.68 18.26
C SER A 198 6.92 16.11 18.92
N GLY A 199 8.08 16.66 18.54
CA GLY A 199 9.37 16.35 19.16
C GLY A 199 9.88 14.92 18.92
N ILE A 200 10.40 14.29 19.97
CA ILE A 200 11.02 12.95 19.92
C ILE A 200 10.01 11.88 19.46
N LEU A 201 8.74 12.01 19.84
CA LEU A 201 7.70 11.08 19.44
C LEU A 201 7.50 11.06 17.91
N ASN A 202 7.72 12.18 17.23
CA ASN A 202 7.65 12.23 15.76
C ASN A 202 8.79 11.42 15.12
N GLN A 203 10.01 11.48 15.68
CA GLN A 203 11.14 10.69 15.18
C GLN A 203 10.91 9.18 15.36
N ILE A 204 10.42 8.80 16.54
CA ILE A 204 10.08 7.41 16.88
C ILE A 204 8.97 6.87 15.95
N ARG A 205 7.96 7.69 15.65
CA ARG A 205 6.84 7.35 14.75
C ARG A 205 7.33 6.86 13.39
N TRP A 206 8.31 7.53 12.78
CA TRP A 206 8.81 7.15 11.46
C TRP A 206 9.48 5.77 11.44
N VAL A 207 10.22 5.45 12.50
CA VAL A 207 10.83 4.12 12.66
C VAL A 207 9.76 3.05 12.79
N PHE A 208 8.74 3.30 13.62
CA PHE A 208 7.63 2.37 13.77
C PHE A 208 6.82 2.21 12.48
N SER A 209 6.56 3.29 11.75
CA SER A 209 5.87 3.25 10.46
C SER A 209 6.54 2.25 9.51
N ALA A 210 7.82 2.42 9.22
CA ALA A 210 8.56 1.52 8.34
C ALA A 210 8.66 0.10 8.92
N ALA A 211 8.88 -0.04 10.23
CA ALA A 211 8.96 -1.35 10.88
C ALA A 211 7.65 -2.14 10.77
N PHE A 212 6.51 -1.50 11.04
CA PHE A 212 5.20 -2.13 10.89
C PHE A 212 4.89 -2.50 9.44
N MET A 213 5.32 -1.68 8.48
CA MET A 213 5.17 -2.00 7.06
C MET A 213 6.02 -3.22 6.67
N ILE A 214 7.29 -3.27 7.11
CA ILE A 214 8.20 -4.40 6.86
C ILE A 214 7.67 -5.68 7.51
N ILE A 215 7.30 -5.63 8.79
CA ILE A 215 6.75 -6.78 9.52
C ILE A 215 5.46 -7.24 8.85
N GLY A 216 4.58 -6.31 8.49
CA GLY A 216 3.31 -6.61 7.84
C GLY A 216 3.49 -7.31 6.50
N ILE A 217 4.42 -6.85 5.64
CA ILE A 217 4.68 -7.51 4.36
C ILE A 217 5.32 -8.89 4.53
N LEU A 218 6.23 -9.06 5.50
CA LEU A 218 6.85 -10.35 5.80
C LEU A 218 5.81 -11.35 6.31
N ILE A 219 4.94 -10.95 7.23
CA ILE A 219 3.85 -11.80 7.73
C ILE A 219 2.88 -12.16 6.59
N PHE A 220 2.48 -11.17 5.79
CA PHE A 220 1.62 -11.36 4.63
C PHE A 220 2.21 -12.42 3.68
N THR A 221 3.45 -12.25 3.25
CA THR A 221 4.12 -13.18 2.33
C THR A 221 4.34 -14.55 2.96
N TRP A 222 4.82 -14.62 4.21
CA TRP A 222 5.07 -15.88 4.90
C TRP A 222 3.79 -16.72 5.05
N SER A 223 2.65 -16.07 5.31
CA SER A 223 1.35 -16.73 5.44
C SER A 223 0.92 -17.47 4.16
N GLN A 224 1.41 -17.04 3.00
CA GLN A 224 1.04 -17.62 1.70
C GLN A 224 1.96 -18.77 1.28
N ILE A 225 3.19 -18.79 1.81
CA ILE A 225 4.21 -19.80 1.45
C ILE A 225 4.08 -21.04 2.34
N LYS A 226 3.69 -20.85 3.61
CA LYS A 226 3.57 -21.96 4.56
C LYS A 226 2.44 -22.90 4.14
N LYS A 227 2.75 -24.19 4.05
CA LYS A 227 1.79 -25.27 3.78
C LYS A 227 0.84 -25.46 4.95
#